data_AF-A0A359EBY3-F1
#
_entry.id   AF-A0A359EBY3-F1
#
_cell.length_a   1.000
_cell.length_b   1.000
_cell.length_c   1.000
_cell.angle_alpha   90.00
_cell.angle_beta   90.00
_cell.angle_gamma   90.00
#
_symmetry.space_group_name_H-M   'P 1'
#
loop_
_entity.id
_entity.type
_entity.pdbx_description
1 polymer ?
#
loop_
_entity_poly.entity_id
_entity_poly.type
_entity_poly.pdbx_seq_one_letter_code
_entity_poly.pdbx_strand_id
1 'polypeptide(L)' 'WYNILHVAEVLSRFPFAYADPRFQEMLATITAQADANGRYMAGSMYKSWKGWSFADKKIPSPWLTLLVLRILKRIHPATV' A
#
# COMPACT_ATOMS: atom_id res chain seq x y z
N TRP A 1 5.83 3.93 6.79
CA TRP A 1 4.66 3.57 5.97
C TRP A 1 4.81 4.01 4.53
N TYR A 2 5.01 5.30 4.24
CA TYR A 2 5.24 5.75 2.86
C TYR A 2 6.43 5.08 2.15
N ASN A 3 7.54 4.79 2.85
CA ASN A 3 8.71 4.21 2.20
C ASN A 3 8.44 2.83 1.58
N ILE A 4 7.98 1.85 2.36
CA ILE A 4 7.71 0.50 1.82
C ILE A 4 6.54 0.50 0.83
N LEU A 5 5.50 1.31 1.07
CA LEU A 5 4.36 1.41 0.16
C LEU A 5 4.77 2.04 -1.18
N HIS A 6 5.63 3.06 -1.14
CA HIS A 6 6.14 3.70 -2.35
C HIS A 6 7.02 2.75 -3.15
N VAL A 7 7.93 2.02 -2.48
CA VAL A 7 8.76 0.99 -3.12
C VAL A 7 7.88 -0.08 -3.76
N ALA A 8 6.90 -0.61 -3.03
CA ALA A 8 5.97 -1.61 -3.55
C ALA A 8 5.16 -1.07 -4.74
N GLU A 9 4.73 0.19 -4.69
CA GLU A 9 4.00 0.81 -5.79
C GLU A 9 4.84 0.91 -7.08
N VAL A 10 6.12 1.26 -6.96
CA VAL A 10 7.05 1.30 -8.11
C VAL A 10 7.33 -0.11 -8.63
N LEU A 11 7.71 -1.04 -7.74
CA LEU A 11 8.07 -2.41 -8.11
C LEU A 11 6.90 -3.19 -8.72
N SER A 12 5.66 -2.91 -8.28
CA SER A 12 4.45 -3.54 -8.84
C SER A 12 4.19 -3.24 -10.32
N ARG A 13 4.97 -2.36 -10.95
CA ARG A 13 4.89 -2.08 -12.40
C ARG A 13 5.78 -3.00 -13.23
N PHE A 14 6.62 -3.78 -12.57
CA PHE A 14 7.64 -4.62 -13.20
C PHE A 14 7.34 -6.10 -12.89
N PRO A 15 6.82 -6.88 -13.85
CA PRO A 15 6.43 -8.27 -13.61
C PRO A 15 7.54 -9.16 -13.04
N PHE A 16 8.80 -8.91 -13.40
CA PHE A 16 9.93 -9.67 -12.87
C PHE A 16 10.10 -9.51 -11.35
N ALA A 17 9.63 -8.40 -10.77
CA ALA A 17 9.74 -8.15 -9.33
C ALA A 17 8.76 -8.99 -8.50
N TYR A 18 7.72 -9.59 -9.12
CA TYR A 18 6.65 -10.28 -8.39
C TYR A 18 7.14 -11.57 -7.71
N ALA A 19 8.16 -12.20 -8.30
CA ALA A 19 8.81 -13.40 -7.77
C ALA A 19 9.91 -13.08 -6.75
N ASP A 20 10.28 -11.80 -6.55
CA ASP A 20 11.31 -11.43 -5.59
C ASP A 20 10.79 -11.60 -4.15
N PRO A 21 11.45 -12.40 -3.30
CA PRO A 21 10.97 -12.66 -1.95
C PRO A 21 10.89 -11.39 -1.09
N ARG A 22 11.74 -10.40 -1.34
CA ARG A 22 11.73 -9.12 -0.62
C ARG A 22 10.51 -8.29 -1.00
N PHE A 23 10.09 -8.36 -2.27
CA PHE A 23 8.86 -7.70 -2.72
C PHE A 23 7.63 -8.37 -2.12
N GLN A 24 7.60 -9.70 -2.07
CA GLN A 24 6.52 -10.45 -1.42
C GLN A 24 6.42 -10.14 0.08
N GLU A 25 7.56 -10.02 0.77
CA GLU A 25 7.59 -9.62 2.19
C GLU A 25 7.06 -8.20 2.41
N MET A 26 7.43 -7.25 1.53
CA MET A 26 6.88 -5.89 1.56
C MET A 26 5.36 -5.91 1.36
N LEU A 27 4.85 -6.68 0.40
CA LEU A 27 3.42 -6.82 0.17
C LEU A 27 2.72 -7.41 1.38
N ALA A 28 3.21 -8.51 1.95
CA ALA A 28 2.65 -9.13 3.13
C ALA A 28 2.58 -8.14 4.31
N THR A 29 3.65 -7.38 4.53
CA THR A 29 3.72 -6.35 5.58
C THR A 29 2.69 -5.24 5.37
N ILE A 30 2.46 -4.83 4.13
CA ILE A 30 1.46 -3.81 3.78
C ILE A 30 0.05 -4.37 3.99
N THR A 31 -0.27 -5.53 3.39
CA THR A 31 -1.62 -6.11 3.41
C THR A 31 -2.07 -6.55 4.80
N ALA A 32 -1.14 -6.92 5.68
CA ALA A 32 -1.44 -7.24 7.08
C ALA A 32 -2.01 -6.06 7.88
N GLN A 33 -1.95 -4.84 7.35
CA GLN A 33 -2.40 -3.62 8.04
C GLN A 33 -3.74 -3.10 7.53
N ALA A 34 -4.42 -3.87 6.69
CA ALA A 34 -5.81 -3.62 6.32
C ALA A 34 -6.72 -3.74 7.55
N ASP A 35 -7.73 -2.87 7.64
CA ASP A 35 -8.83 -3.05 8.59
C ASP A 35 -9.80 -4.16 8.12
N ALA A 36 -10.85 -4.43 8.91
CA ALA A 36 -11.87 -5.42 8.58
C ALA A 36 -12.61 -5.16 7.25
N ASN A 37 -12.54 -3.93 6.72
CA ASN A 37 -13.14 -3.53 5.45
C ASN A 37 -12.12 -3.44 4.30
N GLY A 38 -10.86 -3.88 4.52
CA GLY A 38 -9.81 -3.80 3.51
C GLY A 38 -9.21 -2.40 3.33
N ARG A 39 -9.36 -1.49 4.30
CA ARG A 39 -8.92 -0.09 4.21
C ARG A 39 -7.64 0.13 5.00
N TYR A 40 -6.87 1.15 4.60
CA TYR A 40 -5.53 1.38 5.12
C TYR A 40 -5.40 2.73 5.80
N MET A 41 -4.73 2.75 6.95
CA MET A 41 -4.52 3.94 7.76
C MET A 41 -3.03 4.31 7.81
N ALA A 42 -2.72 5.59 8.02
CA ALA A 42 -1.33 6.02 8.13
C ALA A 42 -0.70 5.56 9.46
N GLY A 43 0.32 4.70 9.42
CA GLY A 43 1.06 4.32 10.63
C GLY A 43 1.97 5.44 11.18
N SER A 44 2.44 6.35 10.30
CA SER A 44 3.26 7.50 10.69
C SER A 44 2.84 8.76 9.95
N MET A 45 2.85 9.90 10.67
CA MET A 45 2.43 11.21 10.16
C MET A 45 3.65 12.13 10.23
N TYR A 46 3.98 12.74 9.10
CA TYR A 46 4.90 13.88 9.08
C TYR A 46 4.08 15.17 9.25
N LYS A 47 4.38 15.97 10.27
CA LYS A 47 3.53 17.11 10.68
C LYS A 47 3.29 18.13 9.56
N SER A 48 4.24 18.28 8.64
CA SER A 48 4.12 19.20 7.49
C SER A 48 3.02 18.83 6.50
N TRP A 49 2.48 17.61 6.55
CA TRP A 49 1.43 17.13 5.64
C TRP A 49 0.04 17.10 6.29
N LYS A 50 -0.16 17.81 7.40
CA LYS A 50 -1.45 17.87 8.10
C LYS A 50 -2.59 18.26 7.15
N GLY A 51 -3.72 17.54 7.24
CA GLY A 51 -4.90 17.75 6.39
C GLY A 51 -4.92 16.90 5.13
N TRP A 52 -3.79 16.26 4.76
CA TRP A 52 -3.79 15.25 3.70
C TRP A 52 -4.33 13.92 4.23
N SER A 53 -5.04 13.17 3.39
CA SER A 53 -5.68 11.91 3.78
C SER A 53 -4.70 10.86 4.31
N PHE A 54 -3.42 10.93 3.96
CA PHE A 54 -2.37 10.02 4.43
C PHE A 54 -1.58 10.55 5.64
N ALA A 55 -1.98 11.70 6.18
CA ALA A 55 -1.43 12.27 7.39
C ALA A 55 -2.38 12.07 8.59
N ASP A 56 -3.61 11.59 8.36
CA ASP A 56 -4.54 11.23 9.43
C ASP A 56 -4.29 9.79 9.92
N LYS A 57 -4.12 9.64 11.23
CA LYS A 57 -3.91 8.35 11.91
C LYS A 57 -5.15 7.83 12.64
N LYS A 58 -6.29 8.51 12.52
CA LYS A 58 -7.53 8.14 13.21
C LYS A 58 -8.55 7.52 12.28
N ILE A 59 -8.47 7.84 10.98
CA ILE A 59 -9.44 7.42 9.98
C ILE A 59 -8.67 6.75 8.83
N PRO A 60 -9.22 5.67 8.23
CA PRO A 60 -8.63 5.08 7.03
C PRO A 60 -8.49 6.12 5.91
N SER A 61 -7.35 6.08 5.24
CA SER A 61 -7.00 6.96 4.14
C SER A 61 -7.53 6.41 2.82
N PRO A 62 -8.42 7.13 2.10
CA PRO A 62 -8.82 6.74 0.76
C PRO A 62 -7.63 6.64 -0.20
N TRP A 63 -6.61 7.50 -0.03
CA TRP A 63 -5.43 7.49 -0.89
C TRP A 63 -4.54 6.28 -0.67
N LEU A 64 -4.23 5.94 0.59
CA LEU A 64 -3.44 4.74 0.89
C LEU A 64 -4.20 3.48 0.44
N THR A 65 -5.51 3.45 0.66
CA THR A 65 -6.37 2.34 0.22
C THR A 65 -6.32 2.18 -1.30
N LEU A 66 -6.48 3.28 -2.05
CA LEU A 66 -6.35 3.26 -3.51
C LEU A 66 -5.00 2.72 -3.97
N LEU A 67 -3.89 3.17 -3.36
CA LEU A 67 -2.56 2.72 -3.74
C LEU A 67 -2.39 1.21 -3.55
N VAL A 68 -2.79 0.68 -2.39
CA VAL A 68 -2.65 -0.76 -2.13
C VAL A 68 -3.53 -1.57 -3.08
N LEU A 69 -4.79 -1.19 -3.27
CA LEU A 69 -5.68 -1.88 -4.21
C LEU A 69 -5.14 -1.87 -5.65
N ARG A 70 -4.50 -0.77 -6.06
CA ARG A 70 -3.87 -0.66 -7.36
C ARG A 70 -2.67 -1.58 -7.51
N ILE A 71 -1.83 -1.72 -6.47
CA ILE A 71 -0.74 -2.70 -6.44
C ILE A 71 -1.29 -4.11 -6.59
N LEU A 72 -2.28 -4.48 -5.76
CA LEU A 72 -2.88 -5.81 -5.75
C LEU A 72 -3.48 -6.17 -7.12
N LYS A 73 -4.15 -5.21 -7.78
CA LYS A 73 -4.69 -5.40 -9.12
C LYS A 73 -3.63 -5.69 -10.18
N ARG A 74 -2.41 -5.16 -10.05
CA ARG A 74 -1.32 -5.40 -11.02
C ARG A 74 -0.68 -6.77 -10.84
N ILE A 75 -0.57 -7.25 -9.61
CA ILE A 75 0.07 -8.53 -9.29
C ILE A 75 -0.90 -9.72 -9.41
N HIS A 76 -2.20 -9.47 -9.20
CA HIS A 76 -3.28 -10.44 -9.37
C HIS A 76 -4.28 -9.91 -10.41
N PRO A 77 -3.90 -9.87 -11.71
CA PRO A 77 -4.87 -9.57 -12.75
C PRO A 77 -5.97 -10.64 -12.69
N ALA A 78 -7.24 -10.22 -12.71
CA ALA A 78 -8.35 -11.15 -12.84
C ALA A 78 -8.10 -12.01 -14.08
N THR A 79 -8.09 -13.32 -13.91
CA THR A 79 -8.00 -14.28 -15.01
C THR A 79 -9.20 -14.03 -15.92
N VAL A 80 -8.95 -13.56 -17.14
CA VAL A 80 -9.97 -13.41 -18.19
C VAL A 80 -10.25 -14.78 -18.80
#